data_AF-A0A7X8NR26-F1
#
_entry.id   AF-A0A7X8NR26-F1
#
_cell.length_a   1.000
_cell.length_b   1.000
_cell.length_c   1.000
_cell.angle_alpha   90.00
_cell.angle_beta   90.00
_cell.angle_gamma   90.00
#
_symmetry.space_group_name_H-M   'P 1'
#
loop_
_entity.id
_entity.type
_entity.pdbx_description
1 polymer ?
#
loop_
_entity_poly.entity_id
_entity_poly.type
_entity_poly.pdbx_seq_one_letter_code
_entity_poly.pdbx_strand_id
1 'polypeptide(L)'
;MLDENFEIAVSSGLSIEPQFVLVRVTDANSGASKSGCVAANALLGAIHREHKLGYDDRSLRTVGKLVFERPLRTFNFRSEEALANLDFARFEMANLEECALVRKGIRVWRTDTGTMMTSKDMPPPN
;
A
#
# COMPACT_ATOMS: atom_id res chain seq x y z
N MET A 1 -21.48 8.15 10.99
CA MET A 1 -20.22 8.87 10.71
C MET A 1 -19.22 7.91 10.08
N LEU A 2 -19.63 7.30 8.94
CA LEU A 2 -18.82 6.42 8.09
C LEU A 2 -18.56 7.07 6.72
N ASP A 3 -19.24 8.20 6.44
CA ASP A 3 -19.32 8.80 5.10
C ASP A 3 -18.17 9.77 4.78
N GLU A 4 -17.63 10.51 5.74
CA GLU A 4 -16.54 11.47 5.46
C GLU A 4 -15.23 10.79 5.04
N ASN A 5 -14.88 9.66 5.68
CA ASN A 5 -13.69 8.89 5.29
C ASN A 5 -13.85 8.26 3.90
N PHE A 6 -15.07 7.90 3.52
CA PHE A 6 -15.39 7.32 2.21
C PHE A 6 -15.33 8.39 1.10
N GLU A 7 -15.95 9.54 1.33
CA GLU A 7 -15.90 10.69 0.42
C GLU A 7 -14.48 11.20 0.20
N ILE A 8 -13.62 11.22 1.24
CA ILE A 8 -12.20 11.60 1.09
C ILE A 8 -11.43 10.53 0.31
N ALA A 9 -11.64 9.25 0.60
CA ALA A 9 -11.04 8.16 -0.17
C ALA A 9 -11.36 8.31 -1.67
N VAL A 10 -12.63 8.52 -2.02
CA VAL A 10 -13.05 8.67 -3.42
C VAL A 10 -12.56 10.00 -4.04
N SER A 11 -12.71 11.13 -3.36
CA SER A 11 -12.41 12.47 -3.91
C SER A 11 -10.92 12.80 -4.01
N SER A 12 -10.07 12.19 -3.18
CA SER A 12 -8.61 12.38 -3.25
C SER A 12 -7.90 11.37 -4.16
N GLY A 13 -8.65 10.49 -4.84
CA GLY A 13 -8.08 9.37 -5.60
C GLY A 13 -7.51 8.26 -4.70
N LEU A 14 -7.63 8.39 -3.38
CA LEU A 14 -7.37 7.36 -2.37
C LEU A 14 -8.52 6.35 -2.36
N SER A 15 -8.92 5.79 -3.50
CA SER A 15 -9.72 4.56 -3.44
C SER A 15 -8.83 3.51 -2.79
N ILE A 16 -9.02 3.29 -1.48
CA ILE A 16 -8.33 2.28 -0.67
C ILE A 16 -8.93 0.89 -0.97
N GLU A 17 -9.36 0.65 -2.21
CA GLU A 17 -9.41 -0.72 -2.70
C GLU A 17 -8.03 -1.32 -2.42
N PRO A 18 -7.95 -2.56 -1.90
CA PRO A 18 -6.70 -3.18 -1.47
C PRO A 18 -5.86 -3.55 -2.71
N GLN A 19 -5.42 -2.53 -3.42
CA GLN A 19 -4.60 -2.62 -4.59
C GLN A 19 -3.21 -3.02 -4.15
N PHE A 20 -2.66 -4.02 -4.82
CA PHE A 20 -1.31 -4.48 -4.57
C PHE A 20 -0.33 -3.59 -5.33
N VAL A 21 0.72 -3.20 -4.62
CA VAL A 21 1.71 -2.26 -5.11
C VAL A 21 3.10 -2.87 -4.98
N LEU A 22 3.88 -2.84 -6.06
CA LEU A 22 5.28 -3.26 -6.04
C LEU A 22 6.10 -2.14 -5.39
N VAL A 23 6.84 -2.48 -4.34
CA VAL A 23 7.68 -1.53 -3.59
C VAL A 23 9.03 -2.12 -3.25
N ARG A 24 10.00 -1.25 -2.98
CA ARG A 24 11.25 -1.59 -2.30
C ARG A 24 11.22 -1.00 -0.91
N VAL A 25 11.51 -1.81 0.10
CA VAL A 25 11.54 -1.41 1.50
C VAL A 25 12.93 -1.65 2.06
N THR A 26 13.49 -0.64 2.71
CA THR A 26 14.77 -0.72 3.42
C THR A 26 14.52 -0.54 4.91
N ASP A 27 15.04 -1.46 5.72
CA ASP A 27 15.22 -1.24 7.15
C ASP A 27 16.42 -0.31 7.35
N ALA A 28 16.16 0.91 7.84
CA ALA A 28 17.18 1.93 8.05
C ALA A 28 18.14 1.62 9.21
N ASN A 29 17.82 0.67 10.09
CA ASN A 29 18.68 0.26 11.20
C ASN A 29 19.74 -0.75 10.75
N SER A 30 19.33 -1.74 9.94
CA SER A 30 20.23 -2.81 9.45
C SER A 30 20.79 -2.56 8.05
N GLY A 31 20.16 -1.67 7.27
CA GLY A 31 20.45 -1.47 5.85
C GLY A 31 19.85 -2.56 4.94
N ALA A 32 19.17 -3.57 5.49
CA ALA A 32 18.56 -4.64 4.71
C ALA A 32 17.46 -4.09 3.79
N SER A 33 17.53 -4.42 2.51
CA SER A 33 16.57 -3.98 1.50
C SER A 33 15.86 -5.17 0.86
N LYS A 34 14.53 -5.13 0.80
CA LYS A 34 13.68 -6.17 0.20
C LYS A 34 12.73 -5.56 -0.80
N SER A 35 12.37 -6.29 -1.84
CA SER A 35 11.38 -5.84 -2.83
C SER A 35 10.24 -6.84 -2.93
N GLY A 36 9.01 -6.36 -2.89
CA GLY A 36 7.83 -7.21 -2.81
C GLY A 36 6.57 -6.43 -3.12
N CYS A 37 5.44 -7.13 -3.18
CA CYS A 37 4.15 -6.49 -3.34
C CYS A 37 3.40 -6.49 -2.03
N VAL A 38 2.80 -5.35 -1.73
CA VAL A 38 2.04 -5.15 -0.50
C VAL A 38 0.71 -4.49 -0.84
N ALA A 39 -0.31 -4.77 -0.05
CA ALA A 39 -1.57 -4.03 -0.15
C ALA A 39 -1.32 -2.56 0.20
N ALA A 40 -1.89 -1.63 -0.58
CA ALA A 40 -1.67 -0.19 -0.40
C ALA A 40 -2.00 0.27 1.03
N ASN A 41 -3.06 -0.26 1.65
CA ASN A 41 -3.43 0.03 3.04
C ASN A 41 -2.37 -0.39 4.07
N ALA A 42 -1.70 -1.53 3.87
CA ALA A 42 -0.60 -1.95 4.75
C ALA A 42 0.62 -1.03 4.59
N LEU A 43 0.89 -0.53 3.37
CA LEU A 43 1.91 0.50 3.15
C LEU A 43 1.53 1.83 3.82
N LEU A 44 0.28 2.28 3.69
CA LEU A 44 -0.22 3.47 4.41
C LEU A 44 0.01 3.32 5.92
N GLY A 45 -0.42 2.19 6.49
CA GLY A 45 -0.24 1.90 7.92
C GLY A 45 1.21 1.94 8.37
N ALA A 46 2.14 1.42 7.55
CA ALA A 46 3.57 1.49 7.83
C ALA A 46 4.08 2.95 7.87
N ILE A 47 3.66 3.79 6.93
CA ILE A 47 4.05 5.21 6.89
C ILE A 47 3.47 5.97 8.08
N HIS A 48 2.22 5.72 8.46
CA HIS A 48 1.62 6.30 9.67
C HIS A 48 2.45 5.96 10.92
N ARG A 49 2.84 4.68 11.08
CA ARG A 49 3.66 4.22 12.20
C ARG A 49 5.07 4.79 12.19
N GLU A 50 5.70 4.92 11.02
CA GLU A 50 7.04 5.51 10.88
C GLU A 50 7.07 6.96 11.37
N HIS A 51 6.08 7.75 10.98
CA HIS A 51 6.03 9.17 11.26
C HIS A 51 5.17 9.54 12.48
N LYS A 52 4.64 8.54 13.19
CA LYS A 52 3.72 8.71 14.33
C LYS A 52 2.53 9.63 13.99
N LEU A 53 2.01 9.48 12.78
CA LEU A 53 0.88 10.27 12.28
C LEU A 53 -0.43 9.62 12.73
N GLY A 54 -1.38 10.45 13.20
CA GLY A 54 -2.77 10.04 13.39
C GLY A 54 -3.46 9.70 12.06
N TYR A 55 -4.72 9.30 12.12
CA TYR A 55 -5.54 9.01 10.93
C TYR A 55 -6.50 10.14 10.59
N ASP A 56 -6.18 11.37 10.98
CA ASP A 56 -6.94 12.56 10.59
C ASP A 56 -6.75 12.89 9.10
N ASP A 57 -7.68 13.66 8.54
CA ASP A 57 -7.70 13.98 7.11
C ASP A 57 -6.41 14.60 6.58
N ARG A 58 -5.72 15.40 7.39
CA ARG A 58 -4.45 16.04 6.99
C ARG A 58 -3.37 14.98 6.89
N SER A 59 -3.30 14.08 7.87
CA SER A 59 -2.38 12.95 7.86
C SER A 59 -2.67 12.01 6.68
N LEU A 60 -3.92 11.64 6.43
CA LEU A 60 -4.31 10.79 5.29
C LEU A 60 -3.90 11.38 3.94
N ARG A 61 -4.15 12.68 3.72
CA ARG A 61 -3.71 13.37 2.49
C ARG A 61 -2.19 13.39 2.34
N THR A 62 -1.48 13.59 3.44
CA THR A 62 0.00 13.62 3.45
C THR A 62 0.57 12.25 3.08
N VAL A 63 0.05 11.19 3.68
CA VAL A 63 0.48 9.82 3.40
C VAL A 63 0.09 9.40 1.99
N GLY A 64 -1.12 9.72 1.53
CA GLY A 64 -1.56 9.43 0.16
C GLY A 64 -0.61 9.99 -0.90
N LYS A 65 -0.19 11.26 -0.76
CA LYS A 65 0.80 11.88 -1.65
C LYS A 65 2.12 11.12 -1.65
N LEU A 66 2.64 10.71 -0.48
CA LEU A 66 3.89 9.95 -0.38
C LEU A 66 3.82 8.60 -1.11
N VAL A 67 2.66 7.94 -1.10
CA VAL A 67 2.47 6.63 -1.76
C VAL A 67 2.27 6.76 -3.26
N PHE A 68 1.49 7.74 -3.72
CA PHE A 68 1.07 7.82 -5.13
C PHE A 68 1.95 8.70 -6.01
N GLU A 69 2.63 9.72 -5.46
CA GLU A 69 3.45 10.66 -6.26
C GLU A 69 4.87 10.16 -6.54
N ARG A 70 5.29 9.02 -5.96
CA ARG A 70 6.65 8.47 -6.18
C ARG A 70 6.66 7.42 -7.30
N PRO A 71 7.27 7.70 -8.48
CA PRO A 71 7.35 6.74 -9.59
C PRO A 71 8.21 5.52 -9.23
N LEU A 72 9.21 5.69 -8.37
CA LEU A 72 9.94 4.61 -7.72
C LEU A 72 9.46 4.51 -6.28
N ARG A 73 8.63 3.51 -6.00
CA ARG A 73 8.05 3.25 -4.67
C ARG A 73 9.06 2.61 -3.73
N THR A 74 10.12 3.37 -3.41
CA THR A 74 11.15 2.99 -2.44
C THR A 74 10.91 3.72 -1.14
N PHE A 75 10.84 2.95 -0.05
CA PHE A 75 10.60 3.45 1.29
C PHE A 75 11.70 2.97 2.24
N ASN A 76 12.16 3.86 3.11
CA ASN A 76 13.10 3.54 4.17
C ASN A 76 12.35 3.72 5.49
N PHE A 77 12.29 2.66 6.30
CA PHE A 77 11.64 2.67 7.60
C PHE A 77 12.68 2.42 8.70
N ARG A 78 12.63 3.22 9.76
CA ARG A 78 13.43 3.02 10.97
C ARG A 78 12.59 2.42 12.09
N SER A 79 11.28 2.64 12.10
CA SER A 79 10.37 2.13 13.10
C SER A 79 10.17 0.63 12.97
N GLU A 80 10.44 -0.11 14.04
CA GLU A 80 10.15 -1.55 14.11
C GLU A 80 8.66 -1.83 13.93
N GLU A 81 7.78 -0.95 14.43
CA GLU A 81 6.34 -1.07 14.23
C GLU A 81 5.94 -0.90 12.76
N ALA A 82 6.60 0.00 12.03
CA ALA A 82 6.36 0.18 10.59
C ALA A 82 6.81 -1.05 9.79
N LEU A 83 7.99 -1.60 10.11
CA LEU A 83 8.51 -2.82 9.48
C LEU A 83 7.64 -4.05 9.81
N ALA A 84 7.16 -4.17 11.05
CA ALA A 84 6.25 -5.23 11.47
C ALA A 84 4.90 -5.14 10.76
N ASN A 85 4.38 -3.92 10.53
CA ASN A 85 3.13 -3.71 9.79
C ASN A 85 3.20 -4.22 8.33
N LEU A 86 4.41 -4.33 7.77
CA LEU A 86 4.66 -4.85 6.44
C LEU A 86 5.03 -6.35 6.45
N ASP A 87 5.10 -7.00 7.61
CA ASP A 87 5.72 -8.32 7.77
C ASP A 87 7.10 -8.37 7.07
N PHE A 88 7.97 -7.41 7.39
CA PHE A 88 9.25 -7.24 6.69
C PHE A 88 10.13 -8.50 6.70
N ALA A 89 10.00 -9.36 7.71
CA ALA A 89 10.69 -10.64 7.77
C ALA A 89 10.35 -11.54 6.56
N ARG A 90 9.08 -11.59 6.17
CA ARG A 90 8.56 -12.45 5.08
C ARG A 90 8.22 -11.67 3.81
N PHE A 91 8.60 -10.39 3.74
CA PHE A 91 8.19 -9.45 2.70
C PHE A 91 8.28 -9.97 1.26
N GLU A 92 9.38 -10.66 0.92
CA GLU A 92 9.63 -11.15 -0.44
C GLU A 92 8.82 -12.40 -0.80
N MET A 93 8.33 -13.11 0.22
CA MET A 93 7.49 -14.31 0.08
C MET A 93 6.00 -13.99 0.25
N ALA A 94 5.65 -12.78 0.70
CA ALA A 94 4.28 -12.33 0.82
C ALA A 94 3.70 -11.96 -0.57
N ASN A 95 2.42 -12.26 -0.78
CA ASN A 95 1.64 -11.82 -1.95
C ASN A 95 2.28 -12.15 -3.31
N LEU A 96 2.92 -13.32 -3.42
CA LEU A 96 3.68 -13.72 -4.62
C LEU A 96 2.81 -13.74 -5.88
N GLU A 97 1.57 -14.20 -5.77
CA GLU A 97 0.60 -14.29 -6.89
C GLU A 97 0.24 -12.91 -7.41
N GLU A 98 -0.13 -11.99 -6.51
CA GLU A 98 -0.43 -10.61 -6.85
C GLU A 98 0.80 -9.95 -7.46
N CYS A 99 1.99 -10.23 -6.91
CA CYS A 99 3.22 -9.63 -7.38
C CYS A 99 3.62 -10.10 -8.78
N ALA A 100 3.30 -11.34 -9.16
CA ALA A 100 3.50 -11.84 -10.52
C ALA A 100 2.66 -11.07 -11.55
N LEU A 101 1.46 -10.63 -11.16
CA LEU A 101 0.54 -9.86 -12.00
C LEU A 101 0.93 -8.37 -12.04
N VAL A 102 1.21 -7.77 -10.88
CA VAL A 102 1.64 -6.35 -10.79
C VAL A 102 2.91 -6.11 -11.59
N ARG A 103 3.88 -7.03 -11.56
CA ARG A 103 5.10 -6.94 -12.40
C ARG A 103 4.81 -6.97 -13.91
N LYS A 104 3.66 -7.49 -14.33
CA LYS A 104 3.19 -7.46 -15.73
C LYS A 104 2.38 -6.20 -16.05
N GLY A 105 2.29 -5.24 -15.13
CA GLY A 105 1.50 -4.02 -15.29
C GLY A 105 -0.01 -4.22 -15.07
N ILE A 106 -0.43 -5.37 -14.53
CA ILE A 106 -1.82 -5.66 -14.24
C ILE A 106 -2.16 -5.07 -12.86
N ARG A 107 -3.21 -4.26 -12.76
CA ARG A 107 -3.70 -3.81 -11.45
C ARG A 107 -4.44 -4.98 -10.79
N VAL A 108 -4.17 -5.20 -9.50
CA VAL A 108 -4.69 -6.33 -8.72
C VAL A 108 -5.21 -5.82 -7.39
N TRP A 109 -6.34 -6.33 -6.94
CA TRP A 109 -6.90 -6.10 -5.60
C TRP A 109 -7.54 -7.38 -5.07
N ARG A 110 -7.77 -7.45 -3.76
CA ARG A 110 -8.58 -8.50 -3.13
C ARG A 110 -9.95 -7.95 -2.75
N THR A 111 -11.00 -8.73 -2.92
CA THR A 111 -12.31 -8.41 -2.36
C THR A 111 -12.30 -8.60 -0.84
N ASP A 112 -13.37 -8.17 -0.19
CA ASP A 112 -13.69 -8.49 1.21
C ASP A 112 -13.77 -10.00 1.47
N THR A 113 -14.18 -10.79 0.49
CA THR A 113 -14.15 -12.26 0.53
C THR A 113 -12.76 -12.86 0.33
N GLY A 114 -11.73 -12.03 0.12
CA GLY A 114 -10.35 -12.46 -0.14
C GLY A 114 -10.11 -12.92 -1.57
N THR A 115 -11.09 -12.78 -2.47
CA THR A 115 -10.95 -13.17 -3.88
C THR A 115 -10.07 -12.16 -4.62
N MET A 116 -9.06 -12.65 -5.34
CA MET A 116 -8.22 -11.80 -6.17
C MET A 116 -8.98 -11.38 -7.43
N MET A 117 -8.93 -10.09 -7.74
CA MET A 117 -9.48 -9.48 -8.95
C MET A 117 -8.42 -8.64 -9.65
N THR A 118 -8.58 -8.48 -10.96
CA THR A 118 -7.64 -7.75 -11.81
C THR A 118 -8.34 -6.67 -12.64
N SER A 119 -7.56 -5.75 -13.23
CA SER A 119 -8.06 -4.76 -14.19
C SER A 119 -8.73 -5.33 -15.43
N LYS A 120 -8.64 -6.64 -15.67
CA LYS A 120 -9.38 -7.31 -16.74
C LYS A 120 -10.80 -7.68 -16.33
N ASP A 121 -11.06 -7.77 -15.03
CA ASP A 121 -12.32 -8.20 -14.44
C ASP A 121 -13.24 -7.02 -14.11
N MET A 122 -12.70 -5.79 -14.12
CA MET A 122 -13.48 -4.56 -13.97
C MET A 122 -13.97 -4.04 -15.34
N PRO A 123 -15.26 -3.68 -15.47
CA PRO A 123 -15.70 -2.89 -16.62
C PRO A 123 -14.93 -1.56 -16.66
N PRO A 124 -14.67 -0.99 -17.85
CA PRO A 124 -14.05 0.32 -17.94
C PRO A 124 -14.88 1.36 -17.18
N PRO A 125 -14.25 2.37 -16.56
CA PRO A 125 -15.00 3.45 -15.92
C PRO A 125 -15.90 4.10 -16.99
N ASN A 126 -17.19 4.20 -16.68
CA ASN A 126 -18.19 4.91 -17.48
C ASN A 126 -17.87 6.41 -17.57
#